data_AF-A0A2N9MDZ7-F1
#
_entry.id   AF-A0A2N9MDZ7-F1
#
_cell.length_a   1.000
_cell.length_b   1.000
_cell.length_c   1.000
_cell.angle_alpha   90.00
_cell.angle_beta   90.00
_cell.angle_gamma   90.00
#
_symmetry.space_group_name_H-M   'P 1'
#
loop_
_entity.id
_entity.type
_entity.pdbx_description
1 polymer ?
#
loop_
_entity_poly.entity_id
_entity_poly.type
_entity_poly.pdbx_seq_one_letter_code
_entity_poly.pdbx_strand_id
1 'polypeptide(L)'
;MRAVILCLLLSGAALAQNILNVSRLPPRLREMESNWNEKPLECSVTPTKPALNFSFRIQAGYTVRVPMNQFEGTGHGWIVMTRITPQGGDRKPVYLGARTPLPEVPKTKVEIEMGGGYLLGEGKYDVRWMMIDDQDRACHKDWTIDARLTRAERAARVAMRPNTVDAFSLRGYPDASRTRDDAPPLRISILMHAAPLSPRRTRLRATDQMLLIGSLSALLERLPTRSVRMVVFNLEQQKELYRRDNFTSDAIGQVSRSLNSLQLDLVDYKTLLNRQGHMDLLTDLVNREMHAEQPSDAVVILGPVARFEDKPPPGVLEKPAGTLPRFFFFQYKPWFRQQASLPDSLTLTVNSLKGKVLTIRTPAEFAKAIDQLEKRAMGN
;
A
#
# COMPACT_ATOMS: atom_id res chain seq x y z
N MET A 1 -23.72 -3.52 38.56
CA MET A 1 -22.65 -2.59 38.13
C MET A 1 -22.08 -3.11 36.81
N ARG A 2 -22.37 -2.44 35.70
CA ARG A 2 -21.96 -2.85 34.36
C ARG A 2 -20.52 -2.38 34.13
N ALA A 3 -19.58 -3.31 34.05
CA ALA A 3 -18.23 -3.02 33.58
C ALA A 3 -18.28 -2.81 32.06
N VAL A 4 -18.26 -1.54 31.65
CA VAL A 4 -18.07 -1.18 30.24
C VAL A 4 -16.58 -1.36 29.95
N ILE A 5 -16.22 -2.47 29.30
CA ILE A 5 -14.89 -2.68 28.74
C ILE A 5 -14.81 -1.80 27.49
N LEU A 6 -14.29 -0.58 27.64
CA LEU A 6 -13.93 0.26 26.51
C LEU A 6 -12.63 -0.33 25.91
N CYS A 7 -12.77 -1.20 24.92
CA CYS A 7 -11.64 -1.67 24.12
C CYS A 7 -11.04 -0.48 23.35
N LEU A 8 -9.96 0.10 23.87
CA LEU A 8 -9.09 1.00 23.11
C LEU A 8 -8.41 0.20 21.99
N LEU A 9 -9.08 0.13 20.84
CA LEU A 9 -8.54 -0.34 19.57
C LEU A 9 -7.59 0.72 18.98
N LEU A 10 -6.50 1.01 19.67
CA LEU A 10 -5.42 1.84 19.13
C LEU A 10 -4.50 0.96 18.29
N SER A 11 -4.91 0.82 17.04
CA SER A 11 -4.17 0.22 15.95
C SER A 11 -2.80 0.88 15.80
N GLY A 12 -1.79 0.15 15.34
CA GLY A 12 -0.56 0.76 14.86
C GLY A 12 -0.86 1.69 13.69
N ALA A 13 -0.99 2.99 13.97
CA ALA A 13 -1.23 4.00 12.97
C ALA A 13 0.11 4.33 12.31
N ALA A 14 0.22 4.09 11.00
CA ALA A 14 1.24 4.76 10.21
C ALA A 14 0.83 6.23 10.11
N LEU A 15 1.65 7.13 10.64
CA LEU A 15 1.44 8.56 10.46
C LEU A 15 1.85 8.94 9.04
N ALA A 16 0.92 9.56 8.30
CA ALA A 16 1.28 10.26 7.09
C ALA A 16 2.15 11.47 7.49
N GLN A 17 3.46 11.38 7.27
CA GLN A 17 4.35 12.52 7.43
C GLN A 17 4.33 13.36 6.15
N ASN A 18 4.25 14.68 6.29
CA ASN A 18 4.27 15.62 5.16
C ASN A 18 5.59 16.38 5.13
N ILE A 19 6.06 16.76 3.93
CA ILE A 19 7.18 17.70 3.80
C ILE A 19 6.79 19.04 4.45
N LEU A 20 7.61 19.48 5.38
CA LEU A 20 7.45 20.75 6.08
C LEU A 20 8.14 21.87 5.32
N ASN A 21 7.49 23.03 5.26
CA ASN A 21 8.15 24.25 4.83
C ASN A 21 9.05 24.77 5.96
N VAL A 22 10.36 24.63 5.79
CA VAL A 22 11.38 24.99 6.78
C VAL A 22 11.33 26.46 7.19
N SER A 23 10.88 27.36 6.31
CA SER A 23 10.72 28.79 6.62
C SER A 23 9.62 29.05 7.65
N ARG A 24 8.70 28.09 7.85
CA ARG A 24 7.61 28.19 8.83
C ARG A 24 7.93 27.48 10.15
N LEU A 25 9.09 26.83 10.26
CA LEU A 25 9.48 26.13 11.48
C LEU A 25 10.19 27.10 12.45
N PRO A 26 9.77 27.14 13.73
CA PRO A 26 10.50 27.84 14.78
C PRO A 26 11.97 27.38 14.85
N PRO A 27 12.94 28.27 15.15
CA PRO A 27 14.36 27.93 15.24
C PRO A 27 14.64 26.68 16.07
N ARG A 28 14.09 26.62 17.29
CA ARG A 28 14.22 25.50 18.23
C ARG A 28 13.87 24.16 17.55
N LEU A 29 12.73 24.11 16.84
CA LEU A 29 12.28 22.90 16.13
C LEU A 29 13.22 22.49 14.98
N ARG A 30 13.87 23.44 14.29
CA ARG A 30 14.79 23.12 13.19
C ARG A 30 16.09 22.48 13.66
N GLU A 31 16.55 22.88 14.83
CA GLU A 31 17.82 22.41 15.40
C GLU A 31 17.73 20.95 15.85
N MET A 32 16.54 20.50 16.27
CA MET A 32 16.27 19.13 16.76
C MET A 32 17.31 18.72 17.80
N GLU A 33 17.52 19.58 18.79
CA GLU A 33 18.58 19.41 19.79
C GLU A 33 18.30 18.20 20.69
N SER A 34 19.34 17.41 21.00
CA SER A 34 19.23 16.23 21.86
C SER A 34 18.84 16.57 23.31
N ASN A 35 19.05 17.81 23.74
CA ASN A 35 18.77 18.35 25.09
C ASN A 35 17.48 19.18 25.14
N TRP A 36 16.46 18.84 24.34
CA TRP A 36 15.20 19.56 24.23
C TRP A 36 14.53 19.92 25.57
N ASN A 37 14.61 19.03 26.56
CA ASN A 37 14.11 19.21 27.94
C ASN A 37 14.85 18.26 28.91
N GLU A 38 14.89 18.58 30.20
CA GLU A 38 15.48 17.74 31.27
C GLU A 38 14.71 16.44 31.50
N LYS A 39 13.39 16.44 31.31
CA LYS A 39 12.55 15.23 31.43
C LYS A 39 12.31 14.59 30.06
N PRO A 40 12.86 13.39 29.80
CA PRO A 40 12.63 12.69 28.54
C PRO A 40 11.21 12.14 28.47
N LEU A 41 10.69 12.06 27.24
CA LEU A 41 9.53 11.24 26.93
C LEU A 41 10.02 9.79 26.79
N GLU A 42 9.47 8.84 27.54
CA GLU A 42 9.89 7.43 27.40
C GLU A 42 9.35 6.88 26.08
N CYS A 43 10.27 6.49 25.18
CA CYS A 43 9.93 5.86 23.92
C CYS A 43 11.09 4.98 23.41
N SER A 44 10.78 3.98 22.59
CA SER A 44 11.80 3.18 21.89
C SER A 44 11.63 3.27 20.38
N VAL A 45 12.67 3.72 19.68
CA VAL A 45 12.64 3.95 18.23
C VAL A 45 13.50 2.92 17.50
N THR A 46 12.90 2.22 16.54
CA THR A 46 13.53 1.22 15.69
C THR A 46 13.50 1.69 14.23
N PRO A 47 14.66 2.01 13.62
CA PRO A 47 14.72 2.34 12.20
C PRO A 47 14.30 1.16 11.31
N THR A 48 13.55 1.46 10.25
CA THR A 48 13.22 0.50 9.19
C THR A 48 14.25 0.60 8.07
N LYS A 49 14.89 -0.53 7.74
CA LYS A 49 15.90 -0.60 6.68
C LYS A 49 15.32 -0.18 5.32
N PRO A 50 16.11 0.48 4.46
CA PRO A 50 15.67 0.85 3.12
C PRO A 50 15.38 -0.40 2.29
N ALA A 51 14.24 -0.41 1.60
CA ALA A 51 13.86 -1.47 0.68
C ALA A 51 13.03 -0.89 -0.47
N LEU A 52 13.11 -1.50 -1.66
CA LEU A 52 12.21 -1.13 -2.76
C LEU A 52 10.78 -1.48 -2.35
N ASN A 53 9.84 -0.56 -2.59
CA ASN A 53 8.42 -0.81 -2.39
C ASN A 53 7.73 -1.16 -3.73
N PHE A 54 6.44 -1.49 -3.67
CA PHE A 54 5.68 -1.88 -4.85
C PHE A 54 5.29 -0.73 -5.78
N SER A 55 5.58 0.53 -5.40
CA SER A 55 5.58 1.68 -6.31
C SER A 55 6.95 1.91 -6.99
N PHE A 56 7.89 0.97 -6.84
CA PHE A 56 9.28 1.05 -7.33
C PHE A 56 10.06 2.25 -6.79
N ARG A 57 9.80 2.62 -5.53
CA ARG A 57 10.51 3.66 -4.80
C ARG A 57 11.20 3.06 -3.59
N ILE A 58 12.40 3.51 -3.26
CA ILE A 58 13.07 3.04 -2.04
C ILE A 58 12.34 3.67 -0.86
N GLN A 59 11.79 2.83 0.01
CA GLN A 59 11.12 3.24 1.23
C GLN A 59 12.03 2.92 2.42
N ALA A 60 12.10 3.87 3.35
CA ALA A 60 12.66 3.67 4.68
C ALA A 60 11.73 4.33 5.72
N GLY A 61 12.07 4.22 7.00
CA GLY A 61 11.19 4.73 8.04
C GLY A 61 11.65 4.40 9.44
N TYR A 62 10.70 4.41 10.36
CA TYR A 62 10.89 4.05 11.75
C TYR A 62 9.58 3.52 12.35
N THR A 63 9.73 2.69 13.38
CA THR A 63 8.66 2.32 14.31
C THR A 63 9.05 2.84 15.69
N VAL A 64 8.11 3.45 16.39
CA VAL A 64 8.28 3.88 17.77
C VAL A 64 7.24 3.20 18.67
N ARG A 65 7.69 2.75 19.83
CA ARG A 65 6.82 2.25 20.91
C ARG A 65 6.83 3.23 22.07
N VAL A 66 5.64 3.58 22.54
CA VAL A 66 5.43 4.55 23.61
C VAL A 66 4.60 3.89 24.72
N PRO A 67 5.13 3.77 25.95
CA PRO A 67 4.35 3.37 27.12
C PRO A 67 3.26 4.40 27.44
N MET A 68 1.99 3.99 27.45
CA MET A 68 0.86 4.92 27.63
C MET A 68 0.54 5.23 29.09
N ASN A 69 1.21 4.59 30.04
CA ASN A 69 1.15 4.93 31.47
C ASN A 69 1.72 6.33 31.80
N GLN A 70 2.34 7.00 30.81
CA GLN A 70 2.87 8.36 30.92
C GLN A 70 1.84 9.45 30.61
N PHE A 71 0.62 9.07 30.22
CA PHE A 71 -0.48 9.96 29.83
C PHE A 71 -1.76 9.55 30.59
N GLU A 72 -2.55 10.51 31.04
CA GLU A 72 -3.84 10.25 31.70
C GLU A 72 -4.81 11.42 31.45
N GLY A 73 -6.01 11.11 30.94
CA GLY A 73 -7.04 12.08 30.63
C GLY A 73 -7.01 12.57 29.17
N THR A 74 -7.55 13.77 28.96
CA THR A 74 -7.76 14.38 27.64
C THR A 74 -6.71 15.45 27.31
N GLY A 75 -6.56 15.78 26.02
CA GLY A 75 -5.77 16.93 25.58
C GLY A 75 -4.33 16.60 25.18
N HIS A 76 -3.95 15.33 25.25
CA HIS A 76 -2.61 14.90 24.85
C HIS A 76 -2.45 14.82 23.33
N GLY A 77 -1.21 14.94 22.89
CA GLY A 77 -0.87 14.78 21.49
C GLY A 77 0.62 14.74 21.25
N TRP A 78 1.00 14.19 20.11
CA TRP A 78 2.39 14.09 19.69
C TRP A 78 2.65 14.90 18.44
N ILE A 79 3.84 15.49 18.38
CA ILE A 79 4.42 16.04 17.16
C ILE A 79 5.66 15.21 16.87
N VAL A 80 5.70 14.62 15.67
CA VAL A 80 6.86 13.89 15.20
C VAL A 80 7.51 14.66 14.07
N MET A 81 8.83 14.79 14.14
CA MET A 81 9.64 15.44 13.14
C MET A 81 10.83 14.58 12.75
N THR A 82 11.09 14.51 11.45
CA THR A 82 12.22 13.79 10.88
C THR A 82 12.98 14.73 9.98
N ARG A 83 14.28 14.94 10.22
CA ARG A 83 15.18 15.63 9.31
C ARG A 83 16.06 14.61 8.60
N ILE A 84 16.03 14.65 7.27
CA ILE A 84 16.77 13.72 6.42
C ILE A 84 17.72 14.55 5.55
N THR A 85 19.01 14.32 5.71
CA THR A 85 20.06 15.05 4.96
C THR A 85 20.76 14.08 4.01
N PRO A 86 20.70 14.29 2.69
CA PRO A 86 21.49 13.51 1.75
C PRO A 86 22.98 13.84 1.89
N GLN A 87 23.85 12.84 1.86
CA GLN A 87 25.31 13.01 1.90
C GLN A 87 25.89 13.38 0.52
N GLY A 88 25.15 13.13 -0.56
CA GLY A 88 25.47 13.52 -1.95
C GLY A 88 24.54 14.61 -2.51
N GLY A 89 24.81 15.06 -3.72
CA GLY A 89 24.02 16.11 -4.41
C GLY A 89 24.10 17.47 -3.69
N ASP A 90 22.98 18.19 -3.65
CA ASP A 90 22.88 19.52 -3.04
C ASP A 90 22.99 19.52 -1.50
N ARG A 91 22.98 18.33 -0.87
CA ARG A 91 23.06 18.14 0.59
C ARG A 91 22.02 18.93 1.40
N LYS A 92 20.91 19.32 0.77
CA LYS A 92 19.84 20.09 1.42
C LYS A 92 19.01 19.18 2.34
N PRO A 93 18.84 19.51 3.62
CA PRO A 93 18.00 18.72 4.52
C PRO A 93 16.53 18.86 4.14
N VAL A 94 15.82 17.73 4.16
CA VAL A 94 14.36 17.68 4.02
C VAL A 94 13.75 17.38 5.38
N TYR A 95 12.74 18.15 5.75
CA TYR A 95 12.03 18.01 7.02
C TYR A 95 10.65 17.42 6.76
N LEU A 96 10.34 16.36 7.50
CA LEU A 96 9.04 15.71 7.48
C LEU A 96 8.39 15.86 8.86
N GLY A 97 7.07 16.02 8.89
CA GLY A 97 6.34 16.15 10.14
C GLY A 97 4.96 15.54 10.12
N ALA A 98 4.54 15.08 11.29
CA ALA A 98 3.18 14.64 11.57
C ALA A 98 2.74 15.13 12.95
N ARG A 99 1.45 15.42 13.10
CA ARG A 99 0.81 15.72 14.37
C ARG A 99 -0.28 14.69 14.63
N THR A 100 -0.30 14.15 15.83
CA THR A 100 -1.21 13.08 16.23
C THR A 100 -1.90 13.47 17.51
N PRO A 101 -3.19 13.87 17.46
CA PRO A 101 -3.96 13.99 18.69
C PRO A 101 -4.16 12.60 19.30
N LEU A 102 -4.02 12.49 20.62
CA LEU A 102 -4.38 11.28 21.34
C LEU A 102 -5.85 11.35 21.77
N PRO A 103 -6.59 10.22 21.70
CA PRO A 103 -7.88 10.14 22.37
C PRO A 103 -7.69 10.23 23.89
N GLU A 104 -8.79 10.33 24.63
CA GLU A 104 -8.74 10.24 26.10
C GLU A 104 -8.00 8.96 26.53
N VAL A 105 -6.97 9.14 27.36
CA VAL A 105 -6.11 8.05 27.82
C VAL A 105 -6.55 7.63 29.22
N PRO A 106 -7.15 6.44 29.40
CA PRO A 106 -7.43 5.92 30.73
C PRO A 106 -6.15 5.38 31.37
N LYS A 107 -6.18 5.15 32.68
CA LYS A 107 -5.10 4.42 33.37
C LYS A 107 -4.83 3.09 32.69
N THR A 108 -3.63 2.93 32.16
CA THR A 108 -3.26 1.78 31.33
C THR A 108 -1.79 1.43 31.47
N LYS A 109 -1.45 0.18 31.14
CA LYS A 109 -0.07 -0.30 30.96
C LYS A 109 0.23 -0.67 29.51
N VAL A 110 -0.68 -0.34 28.60
CA VAL A 110 -0.54 -0.64 27.17
C VAL A 110 0.58 0.20 26.58
N GLU A 111 1.36 -0.40 25.68
CA GLU A 111 2.25 0.34 24.78
C GLU A 111 1.54 0.56 23.45
N ILE A 112 1.68 1.77 22.91
CA ILE A 112 1.26 2.05 21.53
C ILE A 112 2.49 1.95 20.63
N GLU A 113 2.34 1.19 19.55
CA GLU A 113 3.29 1.17 18.45
C GLU A 113 2.76 2.07 17.34
N MET A 114 3.60 2.98 16.83
CA MET A 114 3.28 3.79 15.65
C MET A 114 4.51 3.88 14.75
N GLY A 115 4.31 4.24 13.49
CA GLY A 115 5.41 4.32 12.53
C GLY A 115 5.28 5.50 11.59
N GLY A 116 6.41 5.89 11.01
CA GLY A 116 6.49 6.85 9.92
C GLY A 116 7.36 6.30 8.81
N GLY A 117 7.04 6.68 7.58
CA GLY A 117 7.77 6.26 6.39
C GLY A 117 8.08 7.44 5.49
N TYR A 118 9.11 7.28 4.68
CA TYR A 118 9.53 8.25 3.68
C TYR A 118 10.17 7.55 2.49
N LEU A 119 10.22 8.25 1.37
CA LEU A 119 10.74 7.76 0.11
C LEU A 119 12.10 8.39 -0.17
N LEU A 120 13.00 7.59 -0.74
CA LEU A 120 14.39 7.97 -1.00
C LEU A 120 14.77 7.64 -2.45
N GLY A 121 15.57 8.50 -3.06
CA GLY A 121 16.42 8.13 -4.19
C GLY A 121 17.63 7.31 -3.73
N GLU A 122 18.34 6.67 -4.66
CA GLU A 122 19.62 6.02 -4.30
C GLU A 122 20.61 7.03 -3.70
N GLY A 123 21.28 6.66 -2.61
CA GLY A 123 22.19 7.55 -1.90
C GLY A 123 22.39 7.17 -0.43
N LYS A 124 23.28 7.90 0.24
CA LYS A 124 23.46 7.82 1.70
C LYS A 124 22.83 9.02 2.37
N TYR A 125 22.20 8.81 3.52
CA TYR A 125 21.46 9.83 4.24
C TYR A 125 21.74 9.78 5.73
N ASP A 126 21.79 10.95 6.35
CA ASP A 126 21.77 11.11 7.80
C ASP A 126 20.34 11.45 8.23
N VAL A 127 19.81 10.73 9.21
CA VAL A 127 18.47 10.93 9.73
C VAL A 127 18.55 11.34 11.19
N ARG A 128 17.91 12.47 11.50
CA ARG A 128 17.57 12.86 12.87
C ARG A 128 16.07 12.80 13.06
N TRP A 129 15.64 12.20 14.15
CA TRP A 129 14.23 12.00 14.47
C TRP A 129 13.94 12.47 15.88
N MET A 130 12.78 13.12 16.05
CA MET A 130 12.30 13.61 17.33
C MET A 130 10.79 13.50 17.44
N MET A 131 10.31 13.07 18.61
CA MET A 131 8.91 13.16 19.02
C MET A 131 8.81 14.05 20.25
N ILE A 132 7.83 14.96 20.25
CA ILE A 132 7.53 15.86 21.35
C ILE A 132 6.06 15.67 21.76
N ASP A 133 5.76 15.69 23.06
CA ASP A 133 4.39 15.67 23.58
C ASP A 133 3.86 17.05 23.97
N ASP A 134 2.65 17.09 24.54
CA ASP A 134 2.01 18.32 25.03
C ASP A 134 2.69 18.95 26.26
N GLN A 135 3.63 18.25 26.90
CA GLN A 135 4.38 18.70 28.07
C GLN A 135 5.81 19.17 27.72
N ASP A 136 6.10 19.34 26.43
CA ASP A 136 7.43 19.67 25.88
C ASP A 136 8.51 18.64 26.26
N ARG A 137 8.12 17.39 26.55
CA ARG A 137 9.06 16.26 26.74
C ARG A 137 9.40 15.70 25.36
N ALA A 138 10.66 15.29 25.17
CA ALA A 138 11.12 14.79 23.88
C ALA A 138 11.76 13.40 23.96
N CYS A 139 11.59 12.65 22.87
CA CYS A 139 12.32 11.43 22.59
C CYS A 139 13.02 11.59 21.24
N HIS A 140 14.31 11.26 21.15
CA HIS A 140 15.12 11.46 19.96
C HIS A 140 15.85 10.19 19.52
N LYS A 141 16.18 10.11 18.23
CA LYS A 141 17.01 9.03 17.69
C LYS A 141 17.69 9.50 16.40
N ASP A 142 18.96 9.20 16.27
CA ASP A 142 19.74 9.46 15.06
C ASP A 142 20.22 8.13 14.44
N TRP A 143 20.27 8.08 13.11
CA TRP A 143 20.82 6.94 12.37
C TRP A 143 21.25 7.35 10.96
N THR A 144 21.95 6.45 10.28
CA THR A 144 22.32 6.60 8.88
C THR A 144 21.61 5.57 8.02
N ILE A 145 21.39 5.92 6.74
CA ILE A 145 20.75 5.07 5.76
C ILE A 145 21.67 4.95 4.54
N ASP A 146 21.84 3.74 4.05
CA ASP A 146 22.42 3.47 2.73
C ASP A 146 21.32 2.91 1.81
N ALA A 147 20.69 3.80 1.03
CA ALA A 147 19.63 3.46 0.11
C ALA A 147 20.25 3.02 -1.23
N ARG A 148 20.39 1.71 -1.41
CA ARG A 148 20.93 1.11 -2.63
C ARG A 148 19.99 0.03 -3.13
N LEU A 149 19.84 -0.03 -4.44
CA LEU A 149 19.14 -1.13 -5.08
C LEU A 149 20.08 -2.33 -5.23
N THR A 150 19.54 -3.51 -4.99
CA THR A 150 20.17 -4.76 -5.42
C THR A 150 20.17 -4.85 -6.95
N ARG A 151 21.01 -5.74 -7.50
CA ARG A 151 21.08 -5.98 -8.96
C ARG A 151 19.72 -6.36 -9.56
N ALA A 152 18.89 -7.11 -8.82
CA ALA A 152 17.56 -7.52 -9.27
C ALA A 152 16.57 -6.36 -9.28
N GLU A 153 16.69 -5.43 -8.33
CA GLU A 153 15.81 -4.27 -8.21
C GLU A 153 16.12 -3.18 -9.24
N ARG A 154 17.37 -3.04 -9.70
CA ARG A 154 17.72 -2.08 -10.77
C ARG A 154 16.98 -2.30 -12.09
N ALA A 155 16.46 -3.51 -12.32
CA ALA A 155 15.60 -3.79 -13.46
C ALA A 155 14.22 -3.11 -13.33
N ALA A 156 13.77 -2.84 -12.11
CA ALA A 156 12.64 -1.97 -11.86
C ALA A 156 13.11 -0.53 -12.01
N ARG A 157 12.80 0.14 -13.14
CA ARG A 157 13.11 1.56 -13.35
C ARG A 157 12.62 2.38 -12.14
N VAL A 158 13.55 3.00 -11.41
CA VAL A 158 13.25 3.83 -10.23
C VAL A 158 13.05 5.26 -10.67
N ALA A 159 11.88 5.81 -10.36
CA ALA A 159 11.47 7.14 -10.81
C ALA A 159 12.11 8.29 -10.01
N MET A 160 12.64 8.03 -8.80
CA MET A 160 13.23 9.07 -7.95
C MET A 160 14.69 9.33 -8.30
N ARG A 161 15.04 10.60 -8.48
CA ARG A 161 16.43 11.03 -8.69
C ARG A 161 17.30 10.65 -7.48
N PRO A 162 18.59 10.29 -7.67
CA PRO A 162 19.50 10.04 -6.56
C PRO A 162 19.58 11.22 -5.58
N ASN A 163 19.83 10.93 -4.30
CA ASN A 163 19.96 11.93 -3.23
C ASN A 163 18.71 12.83 -3.04
N THR A 164 17.51 12.31 -3.36
CA THR A 164 16.24 13.00 -3.11
C THR A 164 15.44 12.32 -2.01
N VAL A 165 14.66 13.12 -1.30
CA VAL A 165 13.76 12.66 -0.23
C VAL A 165 12.36 13.15 -0.57
N ASP A 166 11.38 12.28 -0.39
CA ASP A 166 9.97 12.66 -0.50
C ASP A 166 9.16 12.10 0.67
N ALA A 167 8.04 12.76 0.97
CA ALA A 167 7.06 12.24 1.92
C ALA A 167 6.47 10.94 1.38
N PHE A 168 6.01 10.08 2.28
CA PHE A 168 5.16 8.96 1.90
C PHE A 168 3.78 9.47 1.48
N SER A 169 3.69 10.03 0.28
CA SER A 169 2.43 10.50 -0.32
C SER A 169 1.94 9.50 -1.35
N LEU A 170 0.68 9.07 -1.17
CA LEU A 170 -0.08 8.29 -2.17
C LEU A 170 -0.49 9.15 -3.39
N ARG A 171 -0.14 10.44 -3.40
CA ARG A 171 -0.35 11.31 -4.55
C ARG A 171 0.79 11.02 -5.54
N GLY A 172 0.42 10.53 -6.72
CA GLY A 172 1.36 10.25 -7.81
C GLY A 172 2.29 11.44 -8.04
N TYR A 173 3.56 11.15 -8.29
CA TYR A 173 4.54 12.19 -8.61
C TYR A 173 4.19 12.76 -10.00
N PRO A 174 4.31 14.08 -10.23
CA PRO A 174 4.16 14.65 -11.57
C PRO A 174 5.19 14.01 -12.50
N ASP A 175 4.66 13.49 -13.60
CA ASP A 175 5.30 12.77 -14.70
C ASP A 175 6.75 13.18 -14.96
N ALA A 176 7.69 12.26 -14.67
CA ALA A 176 9.02 12.34 -15.27
C ALA A 176 8.88 11.91 -16.72
N SER A 177 8.51 12.89 -17.56
CA SER A 177 8.52 12.87 -19.04
C SER A 177 8.73 11.48 -19.62
N ARG A 178 7.65 10.72 -19.80
CA ARG A 178 7.68 9.56 -20.68
C ARG A 178 8.16 10.04 -22.05
N THR A 179 9.34 9.58 -22.48
CA THR A 179 9.63 9.47 -23.90
C THR A 179 8.47 8.69 -24.49
N ARG A 180 7.68 9.33 -25.37
CA ARG A 180 6.58 8.66 -26.06
C ARG A 180 7.14 7.41 -26.72
N ASP A 181 6.76 6.27 -26.19
CA ASP A 181 6.87 5.02 -26.92
C ASP A 181 5.74 5.05 -27.96
N ASP A 182 6.06 4.84 -29.23
CA ASP A 182 5.11 4.94 -30.35
C ASP A 182 4.11 3.76 -30.40
N ALA A 183 4.11 2.91 -29.37
CA ALA A 183 3.18 1.79 -29.23
C ALA A 183 1.75 2.27 -28.92
N PRO A 184 0.71 1.67 -29.53
CA PRO A 184 -0.67 2.06 -29.29
C PRO A 184 -1.05 1.84 -27.82
N PRO A 185 -1.63 2.85 -27.15
CA PRO A 185 -1.91 2.79 -25.72
C PRO A 185 -3.04 1.78 -25.41
N LEU A 186 -2.79 0.90 -24.42
CA LEU A 186 -3.64 -0.23 -24.04
C LEU A 186 -4.89 0.21 -23.26
N ARG A 187 -6.02 -0.46 -23.47
CA ARG A 187 -7.20 -0.39 -22.60
C ARG A 187 -7.12 -1.53 -21.61
N ILE A 188 -7.09 -1.24 -20.31
CA ILE A 188 -6.96 -2.28 -19.28
C ILE A 188 -8.08 -2.19 -18.25
N SER A 189 -8.53 -3.34 -17.77
CA SER A 189 -9.36 -3.45 -16.56
C SER A 189 -8.51 -3.97 -15.41
N ILE A 190 -8.50 -3.27 -14.28
CA ILE A 190 -7.86 -3.72 -13.04
C ILE A 190 -8.96 -4.15 -12.07
N LEU A 191 -8.99 -5.44 -11.76
CA LEU A 191 -9.87 -6.03 -10.74
C LEU A 191 -9.04 -6.25 -9.47
N MET A 192 -9.07 -5.30 -8.55
CA MET A 192 -8.32 -5.34 -7.30
C MET A 192 -9.08 -6.12 -6.21
N HIS A 193 -8.50 -7.23 -5.77
CA HIS A 193 -8.99 -7.94 -4.61
C HIS A 193 -8.49 -7.27 -3.32
N ALA A 194 -9.40 -6.57 -2.64
CA ALA A 194 -9.15 -5.93 -1.34
C ALA A 194 -9.13 -6.97 -0.21
N ALA A 195 -8.02 -7.70 -0.09
CA ALA A 195 -7.82 -8.72 0.94
C ALA A 195 -6.42 -8.62 1.55
N PRO A 196 -6.23 -9.13 2.78
CA PRO A 196 -4.94 -9.19 3.43
C PRO A 196 -4.02 -10.24 2.79
N LEU A 197 -2.70 -10.03 2.82
CA LEU A 197 -1.73 -11.00 2.27
C LEU A 197 -1.75 -12.35 3.00
N SER A 198 -2.26 -12.36 4.24
CA SER A 198 -2.53 -13.58 5.00
C SER A 198 -4.04 -13.86 4.98
N PRO A 199 -4.50 -14.92 4.29
CA PRO A 199 -5.93 -15.15 4.01
C PRO A 199 -6.83 -15.32 5.24
N ARG A 200 -6.24 -15.58 6.42
CA ARG A 200 -6.98 -15.79 7.67
C ARG A 200 -7.05 -14.55 8.56
N ARG A 201 -6.52 -13.41 8.11
CA ARG A 201 -6.63 -12.17 8.87
C ARG A 201 -8.04 -11.60 8.74
N THR A 202 -8.56 -11.11 9.85
CA THR A 202 -9.86 -10.45 9.95
C THR A 202 -9.77 -8.93 9.73
N ARG A 203 -8.61 -8.42 9.29
CA ARG A 203 -8.39 -6.99 9.03
C ARG A 203 -7.34 -6.80 7.94
N LEU A 204 -7.54 -5.76 7.13
CA LEU A 204 -6.58 -5.28 6.15
C LEU A 204 -5.58 -4.34 6.86
N ARG A 205 -4.31 -4.74 6.98
CA ARG A 205 -3.31 -3.92 7.69
C ARG A 205 -2.85 -2.77 6.81
N ALA A 206 -2.27 -1.73 7.44
CA ALA A 206 -1.62 -0.63 6.72
C ALA A 206 -0.59 -1.14 5.69
N THR A 207 0.19 -2.17 6.03
CA THR A 207 1.14 -2.80 5.09
C THR A 207 0.46 -3.45 3.89
N ASP A 208 -0.70 -4.08 4.07
CA ASP A 208 -1.46 -4.69 2.96
C ASP A 208 -2.04 -3.58 2.04
N GLN A 209 -2.55 -2.50 2.63
CA GLN A 209 -3.04 -1.34 1.89
C GLN A 209 -1.93 -0.65 1.09
N MET A 210 -0.76 -0.42 1.71
CA MET A 210 0.40 0.17 1.05
C MET A 210 0.88 -0.67 -0.12
N LEU A 211 0.86 -2.01 0.01
CA LEU A 211 1.14 -2.94 -1.09
C LEU A 211 0.16 -2.72 -2.25
N LEU A 212 -1.15 -2.82 -2.00
CA LEU A 212 -2.18 -2.73 -3.03
C LEU A 212 -2.19 -1.36 -3.73
N ILE A 213 -2.11 -0.27 -2.96
CA ILE A 213 -2.09 1.10 -3.51
C ILE A 213 -0.77 1.38 -4.23
N GLY A 214 0.37 0.96 -3.66
CA GLY A 214 1.68 1.11 -4.30
C GLY A 214 1.74 0.41 -5.64
N SER A 215 1.20 -0.81 -5.71
CA SER A 215 1.08 -1.57 -6.96
C SER A 215 0.15 -0.94 -7.98
N LEU A 216 -0.99 -0.39 -7.55
CA LEU A 216 -1.88 0.36 -8.43
C LEU A 216 -1.17 1.59 -9.03
N SER A 217 -0.48 2.38 -8.19
CA SER A 217 0.30 3.55 -8.66
C SER A 217 1.34 3.14 -9.70
N ALA A 218 2.11 2.09 -9.42
CA ALA A 218 3.14 1.58 -10.34
C ALA A 218 2.57 1.07 -11.67
N LEU A 219 1.41 0.40 -11.65
CA LEU A 219 0.75 -0.06 -12.88
C LEU A 219 0.36 1.12 -13.78
N LEU A 220 -0.25 2.16 -13.21
CA LEU A 220 -0.65 3.37 -13.93
C LEU A 220 0.57 4.16 -14.45
N GLU A 221 1.62 4.23 -13.65
CA GLU A 221 2.87 4.94 -13.97
C GLU A 221 3.74 4.20 -15.01
N ARG A 222 3.62 2.88 -15.16
CA ARG A 222 4.43 2.12 -16.12
C ARG A 222 3.70 1.78 -17.40
N LEU A 223 2.45 1.34 -17.34
CA LEU A 223 1.75 0.90 -18.54
C LEU A 223 1.33 2.09 -19.42
N PRO A 224 1.61 2.07 -20.73
CA PRO A 224 1.09 3.06 -21.67
C PRO A 224 -0.40 2.75 -21.90
N THR A 225 -1.27 3.35 -21.09
CA THR A 225 -2.71 3.06 -21.11
C THR A 225 -3.50 4.20 -21.73
N ARG A 226 -4.51 3.86 -22.54
CA ARG A 226 -5.48 4.80 -23.11
C ARG A 226 -6.62 5.05 -22.15
N SER A 227 -7.09 4.00 -21.50
CA SER A 227 -8.15 4.04 -20.50
C SER A 227 -7.95 2.89 -19.52
N VAL A 228 -8.25 3.16 -18.26
CA VAL A 228 -8.23 2.16 -17.18
C VAL A 228 -9.63 2.05 -16.62
N ARG A 229 -10.16 0.82 -16.56
CA ARG A 229 -11.34 0.52 -15.75
C ARG A 229 -10.86 -0.05 -14.42
N MET A 230 -11.35 0.50 -13.31
CA MET A 230 -10.96 0.08 -11.97
C MET A 230 -12.15 -0.53 -11.25
N VAL A 231 -11.96 -1.72 -10.70
CA VAL A 231 -12.93 -2.39 -9.82
C VAL A 231 -12.19 -2.85 -8.57
N VAL A 232 -12.72 -2.54 -7.40
CA VAL A 232 -12.25 -3.07 -6.11
C VAL A 232 -13.32 -4.00 -5.58
N PHE A 233 -12.95 -5.21 -5.22
CA PHE A 233 -13.88 -6.20 -4.69
C PHE A 233 -13.28 -6.97 -3.51
N ASN A 234 -14.15 -7.55 -2.70
CA ASN A 234 -13.75 -8.46 -1.63
C ASN A 234 -14.59 -9.75 -1.72
N LEU A 235 -13.91 -10.89 -1.86
CA LEU A 235 -14.54 -12.20 -1.98
C LEU A 235 -15.19 -12.65 -0.68
N GLU A 236 -14.60 -12.32 0.48
CA GLU A 236 -15.12 -12.71 1.78
C GLU A 236 -16.48 -12.06 2.10
N GLN A 237 -16.64 -10.79 1.74
CA GLN A 237 -17.88 -10.03 1.84
C GLN A 237 -18.80 -10.23 0.63
N GLN A 238 -18.34 -10.94 -0.41
CA GLN A 238 -19.08 -11.17 -1.65
C GLN A 238 -19.57 -9.86 -2.28
N LYS A 239 -18.72 -8.83 -2.29
CA LYS A 239 -19.12 -7.47 -2.68
C LYS A 239 -18.09 -6.76 -3.56
N GLU A 240 -18.62 -6.03 -4.54
CA GLU A 240 -17.91 -4.95 -5.24
C GLU A 240 -17.93 -3.68 -4.36
N LEU A 241 -16.75 -3.20 -3.98
CA LEU A 241 -16.55 -2.07 -3.07
C LEU A 241 -16.42 -0.74 -3.82
N TYR A 242 -15.96 -0.78 -5.06
CA TYR A 242 -15.72 0.39 -5.90
C TYR A 242 -15.69 -0.02 -7.36
N ARG A 243 -16.27 0.80 -8.24
CA ARG A 243 -16.08 0.71 -9.68
C ARG A 243 -16.02 2.09 -10.29
N ARG A 244 -15.11 2.26 -11.25
CA ARG A 244 -15.00 3.48 -12.04
C ARG A 244 -14.40 3.17 -13.40
N ASP A 245 -15.12 3.55 -14.44
CA ASP A 245 -14.58 3.65 -15.80
C ASP A 245 -13.72 4.90 -15.94
N ASN A 246 -12.74 4.88 -16.85
CA ASN A 246 -11.79 5.97 -17.08
C ASN A 246 -11.09 6.43 -15.79
N PHE A 247 -10.61 5.47 -15.02
CA PHE A 247 -9.85 5.65 -13.81
C PHE A 247 -8.48 6.28 -14.10
N THR A 248 -8.09 7.24 -13.26
CA THR A 248 -6.87 8.04 -13.36
C THR A 248 -6.19 8.14 -12.00
N SER A 249 -4.91 8.54 -11.96
CA SER A 249 -4.10 8.56 -10.73
C SER A 249 -4.63 9.50 -9.64
N ASP A 250 -5.39 10.54 -9.97
CA ASP A 250 -6.07 11.42 -9.00
C ASP A 250 -7.13 10.69 -8.17
N ALA A 251 -7.72 9.62 -8.73
CA ALA A 251 -8.77 8.84 -8.08
C ALA A 251 -8.24 7.80 -7.09
N ILE A 252 -6.91 7.61 -6.98
CA ILE A 252 -6.28 6.65 -6.04
C ILE A 252 -6.72 6.91 -4.59
N GLY A 253 -6.93 8.18 -4.21
CA GLY A 253 -7.42 8.52 -2.88
C GLY A 253 -8.81 7.94 -2.57
N GLN A 254 -9.67 7.72 -3.58
CA GLN A 254 -10.98 7.08 -3.40
C GLN A 254 -10.80 5.58 -3.11
N VAL A 255 -9.93 4.90 -3.86
CA VAL A 255 -9.59 3.49 -3.62
C VAL A 255 -9.02 3.29 -2.21
N SER A 256 -8.08 4.15 -1.80
CA SER A 256 -7.52 4.11 -0.44
C SER A 256 -8.59 4.25 0.64
N ARG A 257 -9.60 5.13 0.45
CA ARG A 257 -10.73 5.23 1.39
C ARG A 257 -11.58 3.96 1.42
N SER A 258 -11.91 3.36 0.28
CA SER A 258 -12.65 2.10 0.23
C SER A 258 -11.91 0.97 0.95
N LEU A 259 -10.57 0.91 0.83
CA LEU A 259 -9.76 -0.06 1.58
C LEU A 259 -9.74 0.23 3.10
N ASN A 260 -9.74 1.50 3.50
CA ASN A 260 -9.76 1.91 4.91
C ASN A 260 -11.08 1.61 5.61
N SER A 261 -12.21 1.70 4.89
CA SER A 261 -13.53 1.41 5.46
C SER A 261 -13.85 -0.08 5.56
N LEU A 262 -12.96 -0.96 5.08
CA LEU A 262 -13.24 -2.39 4.98
C LEU A 262 -13.14 -3.08 6.34
N GLN A 263 -14.27 -3.58 6.83
CA GLN A 263 -14.39 -4.34 8.07
C GLN A 263 -14.49 -5.84 7.76
N LEU A 264 -13.34 -6.54 7.82
CA LEU A 264 -13.26 -7.97 7.51
C LEU A 264 -13.61 -8.88 8.70
N ASP A 265 -13.81 -8.31 9.89
CA ASP A 265 -14.27 -9.01 11.10
C ASP A 265 -15.80 -9.11 11.18
N LEU A 266 -16.51 -8.40 10.31
CA LEU A 266 -17.97 -8.40 10.21
C LEU A 266 -18.41 -8.96 8.85
N VAL A 267 -19.33 -9.91 8.88
CA VAL A 267 -19.94 -10.51 7.69
C VAL A 267 -21.44 -10.49 7.87
N ASP A 268 -22.18 -10.03 6.86
CA ASP A 268 -23.65 -10.04 6.88
C ASP A 268 -24.16 -11.48 6.93
N TYR A 269 -25.25 -11.71 7.66
CA TYR A 269 -25.92 -13.01 7.74
C TYR A 269 -26.28 -13.55 6.34
N LYS A 270 -26.67 -12.66 5.41
CA LYS A 270 -26.97 -13.04 4.02
C LYS A 270 -25.76 -13.66 3.31
N THR A 271 -24.56 -13.14 3.55
CA THR A 271 -23.31 -13.65 2.99
C THR A 271 -22.99 -15.04 3.55
N LEU A 272 -23.33 -15.32 4.82
CA LEU A 272 -23.16 -16.66 5.42
C LEU A 272 -24.14 -17.68 4.85
N LEU A 273 -25.35 -17.25 4.48
CA LEU A 273 -26.35 -18.10 3.85
C LEU A 273 -25.94 -18.48 2.42
N ASN A 274 -25.40 -17.54 1.64
CA ASN A 274 -24.89 -17.82 0.30
C ASN A 274 -23.44 -18.35 0.34
N ARG A 275 -23.28 -19.65 0.57
CA ARG A 275 -21.95 -20.28 0.62
C ARG A 275 -21.15 -20.14 -0.69
N GLN A 276 -21.82 -20.07 -1.84
CA GLN A 276 -21.19 -19.95 -3.16
C GLN A 276 -21.10 -18.51 -3.69
N GLY A 277 -21.56 -17.51 -2.93
CA GLY A 277 -21.63 -16.13 -3.42
C GLY A 277 -20.28 -15.49 -3.76
N HIS A 278 -19.17 -16.04 -3.28
CA HIS A 278 -17.84 -15.62 -3.70
C HIS A 278 -17.55 -16.02 -5.16
N MET A 279 -18.05 -17.18 -5.61
CA MET A 279 -17.99 -17.61 -7.01
C MET A 279 -18.99 -16.88 -7.88
N ASP A 280 -20.19 -16.59 -7.36
CA ASP A 280 -21.19 -15.78 -8.07
C ASP A 280 -20.61 -14.39 -8.40
N LEU A 281 -20.05 -13.71 -7.40
CA LEU A 281 -19.38 -12.41 -7.58
C LEU A 281 -18.25 -12.51 -8.61
N LEU A 282 -17.36 -13.50 -8.48
CA LEU A 282 -16.21 -13.63 -9.37
C LEU A 282 -16.63 -13.87 -10.82
N THR A 283 -17.66 -14.69 -11.02
CA THR A 283 -18.19 -14.98 -12.34
C THR A 283 -18.87 -13.75 -12.94
N ASP A 284 -19.67 -13.02 -12.16
CA ASP A 284 -20.29 -11.77 -12.58
C ASP A 284 -19.26 -10.73 -13.01
N LEU A 285 -18.19 -10.55 -12.21
CA LEU A 285 -17.12 -9.62 -12.53
C LEU A 285 -16.44 -9.98 -13.84
N VAL A 286 -16.09 -11.25 -14.05
CA VAL A 286 -15.44 -11.73 -15.27
C VAL A 286 -16.37 -11.57 -16.48
N ASN A 287 -17.61 -12.03 -16.37
CA ASN A 287 -18.57 -11.97 -17.48
C ASN A 287 -18.85 -10.53 -17.91
N ARG A 288 -18.96 -9.58 -16.96
CA ARG A 288 -19.09 -8.15 -17.28
C ARG A 288 -17.90 -7.60 -18.05
N GLU A 289 -16.68 -8.00 -17.70
CA GLU A 289 -15.49 -7.54 -18.44
C GLU A 289 -15.36 -8.20 -19.82
N MET A 290 -15.84 -9.43 -20.00
CA MET A 290 -15.86 -10.11 -21.30
C MET A 290 -16.92 -9.55 -22.26
N HIS A 291 -18.04 -9.07 -21.72
CA HIS A 291 -19.19 -8.57 -22.52
C HIS A 291 -19.34 -7.05 -22.48
N ALA A 292 -18.32 -6.33 -22.00
CA ALA A 292 -18.34 -4.88 -22.01
C ALA A 292 -18.45 -4.36 -23.46
N GLU A 293 -19.30 -3.35 -23.68
CA GLU A 293 -19.44 -2.69 -25.00
C GLU A 293 -18.09 -2.23 -25.56
N GLN A 294 -17.21 -1.79 -24.66
CA GLN A 294 -15.81 -1.49 -24.93
C GLN A 294 -14.93 -2.46 -24.15
N PRO A 295 -14.53 -3.60 -24.76
CA PRO A 295 -13.69 -4.57 -24.11
C PRO A 295 -12.28 -4.02 -23.91
N SER A 296 -11.69 -4.39 -22.77
CA SER A 296 -10.28 -4.12 -22.49
C SER A 296 -9.39 -5.06 -23.31
N ASP A 297 -8.18 -4.63 -23.64
CA ASP A 297 -7.19 -5.48 -24.29
C ASP A 297 -6.62 -6.50 -23.28
N ALA A 298 -6.57 -6.12 -22.00
CA ALA A 298 -6.21 -7.01 -20.90
C ALA A 298 -7.04 -6.75 -19.63
N VAL A 299 -7.31 -7.83 -18.88
CA VAL A 299 -7.92 -7.78 -17.55
C VAL A 299 -6.88 -8.29 -16.55
N VAL A 300 -6.52 -7.45 -15.58
CA VAL A 300 -5.54 -7.76 -14.54
C VAL A 300 -6.28 -7.90 -13.21
N ILE A 301 -6.37 -9.12 -12.70
CA ILE A 301 -6.71 -9.35 -11.30
C ILE A 301 -5.47 -9.03 -10.46
N LEU A 302 -5.62 -8.14 -9.49
CA LEU A 302 -4.54 -7.63 -8.64
C LEU A 302 -4.86 -7.89 -7.18
N GLY A 303 -4.10 -8.74 -6.50
CA GLY A 303 -4.36 -8.99 -5.09
C GLY A 303 -3.70 -10.25 -4.53
N PRO A 304 -3.87 -10.52 -3.23
CA PRO A 304 -3.35 -11.73 -2.63
C PRO A 304 -4.13 -12.97 -3.07
N VAL A 305 -3.61 -14.13 -2.69
CA VAL A 305 -4.33 -15.40 -2.79
C VAL A 305 -5.63 -15.32 -1.97
N ALA A 306 -6.74 -15.70 -2.59
CA ALA A 306 -8.03 -15.86 -1.93
C ALA A 306 -8.01 -17.06 -0.97
N ARG A 307 -8.88 -17.02 0.05
CA ARG A 307 -9.02 -18.15 1.00
C ARG A 307 -9.80 -19.34 0.45
N PHE A 308 -10.48 -19.17 -0.68
CA PHE A 308 -11.39 -20.15 -1.29
C PHE A 308 -10.69 -20.95 -2.38
N GLU A 309 -11.11 -22.21 -2.55
CA GLU A 309 -10.53 -23.17 -3.50
C GLU A 309 -11.58 -23.71 -4.48
N ASP A 310 -12.79 -23.15 -4.46
CA ASP A 310 -13.90 -23.51 -5.33
C ASP A 310 -13.59 -23.17 -6.79
N LYS A 311 -13.99 -24.06 -7.70
CA LYS A 311 -13.84 -23.89 -9.15
C LYS A 311 -15.07 -23.21 -9.74
N PRO A 312 -14.93 -22.38 -10.79
CA PRO A 312 -16.08 -21.88 -11.53
C PRO A 312 -16.89 -23.07 -12.08
N PRO A 313 -18.22 -23.09 -11.90
CA PRO A 313 -19.03 -24.19 -12.40
C PRO A 313 -18.95 -24.27 -13.93
N PRO A 314 -19.06 -25.48 -14.52
CA PRO A 314 -18.97 -25.64 -15.98
C PRO A 314 -20.06 -24.82 -16.69
N GLY A 315 -19.68 -24.07 -17.72
CA GLY A 315 -20.62 -23.32 -18.57
C GLY A 315 -21.09 -21.97 -18.03
N VAL A 316 -20.69 -21.55 -16.82
CA VAL A 316 -21.06 -20.24 -16.25
C VAL A 316 -20.16 -19.11 -16.76
N LEU A 317 -18.90 -19.43 -17.07
CA LEU A 317 -18.04 -18.54 -17.85
C LEU A 317 -18.49 -18.62 -19.31
N GLU A 318 -19.25 -17.61 -19.72
CA GLU A 318 -19.86 -17.53 -21.03
C GLU A 318 -18.78 -17.51 -22.12
N LYS A 319 -19.01 -18.21 -23.23
CA LYS A 319 -18.13 -18.15 -24.40
C LYS A 319 -18.40 -16.83 -25.12
N PRO A 320 -17.46 -15.88 -25.16
CA PRO A 320 -17.73 -14.62 -25.83
C PRO A 320 -17.82 -14.80 -27.33
N ALA A 321 -18.60 -13.92 -27.96
CA ALA A 321 -18.79 -13.89 -29.41
C ALA A 321 -17.61 -13.28 -30.18
N GLY A 322 -16.61 -12.70 -29.48
CA GLY A 322 -15.48 -11.96 -30.08
C GLY A 322 -14.12 -12.23 -29.43
N THR A 323 -13.14 -11.35 -29.70
CA THR A 323 -11.78 -11.48 -29.14
C THR A 323 -11.79 -11.26 -27.63
N LEU A 324 -11.39 -12.31 -26.89
CA LEU A 324 -11.27 -12.28 -25.43
C LEU A 324 -10.19 -11.28 -24.97
N PRO A 325 -10.46 -10.49 -23.90
CA PRO A 325 -9.37 -9.85 -23.17
C PRO A 325 -8.36 -10.87 -22.67
N ARG A 326 -7.08 -10.51 -22.66
CA ARG A 326 -6.04 -11.35 -22.04
C ARG A 326 -6.14 -11.24 -20.52
N PHE A 327 -6.40 -12.35 -19.84
CA PHE A 327 -6.49 -12.38 -18.38
C PHE A 327 -5.13 -12.61 -17.72
N PHE A 328 -4.82 -11.78 -16.73
CA PHE A 328 -3.66 -11.91 -15.88
C PHE A 328 -4.09 -11.91 -14.41
N PHE A 329 -3.43 -12.73 -13.59
CA PHE A 329 -3.53 -12.63 -12.14
C PHE A 329 -2.16 -12.29 -11.55
N PHE A 330 -2.05 -11.09 -11.02
CA PHE A 330 -0.90 -10.63 -10.26
C PHE A 330 -1.10 -11.04 -8.81
N GLN A 331 -0.65 -12.26 -8.50
CA GLN A 331 -0.96 -12.95 -7.26
C GLN A 331 0.11 -12.68 -6.20
N TYR A 332 -0.22 -11.89 -5.18
CA TYR A 332 0.70 -11.66 -4.07
C TYR A 332 0.77 -12.89 -3.16
N LYS A 333 2.00 -13.34 -2.89
CA LYS A 333 2.28 -14.38 -1.89
C LYS A 333 3.28 -13.87 -0.84
N PRO A 334 3.13 -14.29 0.42
CA PRO A 334 4.13 -14.00 1.45
C PRO A 334 5.48 -14.61 1.07
N TRP A 335 6.56 -13.86 1.24
CA TRP A 335 7.93 -14.32 0.94
C TRP A 335 8.32 -15.61 1.71
N PHE A 336 7.78 -15.78 2.92
CA PHE A 336 8.12 -16.89 3.83
C PHE A 336 7.31 -18.19 3.60
N ARG A 337 6.27 -18.18 2.75
CA ARG A 337 5.52 -19.41 2.43
C ARG A 337 6.00 -19.96 1.08
N GLN A 338 6.86 -20.97 1.14
CA GLN A 338 7.29 -21.74 -0.03
C GLN A 338 6.53 -23.07 -0.23
N GLN A 339 5.63 -23.44 0.69
CA GLN A 339 4.86 -24.67 0.54
C GLN A 339 3.87 -24.59 -0.63
N ALA A 340 3.75 -25.71 -1.35
CA ALA A 340 2.75 -25.91 -2.38
C ALA A 340 1.36 -25.66 -1.78
N SER A 341 0.69 -24.61 -2.23
CA SER A 341 -0.70 -24.33 -1.92
C SER A 341 -1.56 -24.83 -3.08
N LEU A 342 -2.75 -25.33 -2.77
CA LEU A 342 -3.74 -25.57 -3.80
C LEU A 342 -4.05 -24.26 -4.56
N PRO A 343 -4.42 -24.33 -5.84
CA PRO A 343 -4.89 -23.15 -6.58
C PRO A 343 -6.15 -22.59 -5.93
N ASP A 344 -6.17 -21.28 -5.68
CA ASP A 344 -7.35 -20.60 -5.16
C ASP A 344 -8.38 -20.33 -6.28
N SER A 345 -9.60 -19.93 -5.89
CA SER A 345 -10.69 -19.64 -6.83
C SER A 345 -10.33 -18.60 -7.90
N LEU A 346 -9.50 -17.61 -7.56
CA LEU A 346 -8.98 -16.63 -8.53
C LEU A 346 -8.04 -17.28 -9.56
N THR A 347 -7.08 -18.09 -9.10
CA THR A 347 -6.18 -18.86 -9.98
C THR A 347 -6.96 -19.81 -10.88
N LEU A 348 -7.92 -20.54 -10.32
CA LEU A 348 -8.76 -21.48 -11.06
C LEU A 348 -9.58 -20.78 -12.15
N THR A 349 -10.15 -19.62 -11.84
CA THR A 349 -10.92 -18.81 -12.79
C THR A 349 -10.05 -18.26 -13.92
N VAL A 350 -8.86 -17.71 -13.59
CA VAL A 350 -7.94 -17.23 -14.63
C VAL A 350 -7.42 -18.38 -15.50
N ASN A 351 -7.18 -19.56 -14.93
CA ASN A 351 -6.78 -20.74 -15.70
C ASN A 351 -7.89 -21.23 -16.63
N SER A 352 -9.17 -21.23 -16.20
CA SER A 352 -10.29 -21.59 -17.09
C SER A 352 -10.45 -20.64 -18.27
N LEU A 353 -10.05 -19.38 -18.11
CA LEU A 353 -10.02 -18.37 -19.18
C LEU A 353 -8.73 -18.44 -20.03
N LYS A 354 -7.89 -19.46 -19.84
CA LYS A 354 -6.55 -19.60 -20.46
C LYS A 354 -5.64 -18.40 -20.18
N GLY A 355 -5.88 -17.68 -19.08
CA GLY A 355 -5.08 -16.55 -18.64
C GLY A 355 -3.76 -16.97 -17.99
N LYS A 356 -3.06 -15.99 -17.42
CA LYS A 356 -1.72 -16.18 -16.85
C LYS A 356 -1.67 -15.74 -15.40
N VAL A 357 -1.23 -16.64 -14.53
CA VAL A 357 -0.98 -16.32 -13.11
C VAL A 357 0.50 -16.03 -12.92
N LEU A 358 0.80 -14.84 -12.41
CA LEU A 358 2.14 -14.34 -12.11
C LEU A 358 2.25 -14.19 -10.59
N THR A 359 2.99 -15.09 -9.97
CA THR A 359 3.25 -15.02 -8.52
C THR A 359 4.24 -13.91 -8.22
N ILE A 360 3.86 -13.04 -7.29
CA ILE A 360 4.62 -11.87 -6.89
C ILE A 360 4.87 -11.92 -5.38
N ARG A 361 6.14 -11.94 -4.99
CA ARG A 361 6.59 -11.87 -3.60
C ARG A 361 7.46 -10.65 -3.37
N THR A 362 8.03 -10.08 -4.43
CA THR A 362 8.91 -8.91 -4.38
C THR A 362 8.53 -7.85 -5.41
N PRO A 363 8.94 -6.59 -5.19
CA PRO A 363 8.83 -5.55 -6.20
C PRO A 363 9.56 -5.89 -7.51
N ALA A 364 10.71 -6.57 -7.46
CA ALA A 364 11.42 -6.97 -8.67
C ALA A 364 10.62 -7.96 -9.53
N GLU A 365 9.94 -8.92 -8.90
CA GLU A 365 9.00 -9.82 -9.59
C GLU A 365 7.78 -9.06 -10.13
N PHE A 366 7.28 -8.08 -9.38
CA PHE A 366 6.18 -7.22 -9.83
C PHE A 366 6.55 -6.40 -11.07
N ALA A 367 7.75 -5.81 -11.12
CA ALA A 367 8.24 -5.11 -12.31
C ALA A 367 8.28 -6.04 -13.53
N LYS A 368 8.81 -7.25 -13.37
CA LYS A 368 8.81 -8.27 -14.44
C LYS A 368 7.40 -8.65 -14.88
N ALA A 369 6.43 -8.71 -13.95
CA ALA A 369 5.05 -9.01 -14.28
C ALA A 369 4.40 -7.90 -15.13
N ILE A 370 4.68 -6.63 -14.82
CA ILE A 370 4.26 -5.48 -15.64
C ILE A 370 4.87 -5.57 -17.04
N ASP A 371 6.18 -5.84 -17.16
CA ASP A 371 6.84 -5.97 -18.47
C ASP A 371 6.27 -7.14 -19.30
N GLN A 372 5.88 -8.25 -18.65
CA GLN A 372 5.22 -9.37 -19.32
C GLN A 372 3.79 -9.04 -19.77
N LEU A 373 3.05 -8.30 -18.94
CA LEU A 373 1.71 -7.80 -19.29
C LEU A 373 1.80 -6.89 -20.51
N GLU A 374 2.71 -5.92 -20.52
CA GLU A 374 2.89 -4.98 -21.62
C GLU A 374 3.19 -5.70 -22.95
N LYS A 375 4.24 -6.52 -22.98
CA LYS A 375 4.63 -7.27 -24.19
C LYS A 375 3.48 -8.10 -24.75
N ARG A 376 2.79 -8.83 -23.87
CA ARG A 376 1.69 -9.70 -24.29
C ARG A 376 0.44 -8.90 -24.62
N ALA A 377 0.10 -7.84 -23.91
CA ALA A 377 -1.09 -7.06 -24.25
C ALA A 377 -0.93 -6.37 -25.62
N MET A 378 0.30 -5.99 -25.98
CA MET A 378 0.62 -5.42 -27.30
C MET A 378 0.77 -6.45 -28.43
N GLY A 379 0.66 -7.74 -28.14
CA GLY A 379 0.73 -8.80 -29.16
C GLY A 379 2.14 -9.21 -29.61
N ASN A 380 3.19 -8.80 -28.89
CA ASN A 380 4.58 -9.22 -29.11
C ASN A 380 4.96 -10.52 -28.39
#